data_AF-A0A973F8P6-F1
#
_entry.id   AF-A0A973F8P6-F1
#
_cell.length_a   1.000
_cell.length_b   1.000
_cell.length_c   1.000
_cell.angle_alpha   90.00
_cell.angle_beta   90.00
_cell.angle_gamma   90.00
#
_symmetry.space_group_name_H-M   'P 1'
#
loop_
_entity.id
_entity.type
_entity.pdbx_description
1 polymer ?
#
loop_
_entity_poly.entity_id
_entity_poly.type
_entity_poly.pdbx_seq_one_letter_code
_entity_poly.pdbx_strand_id
1 'polypeptide(L)' 'SFAVMSLQNGVDLYTLSKLMGHSSVKMTEIYAKVVDETKTAAMDKLPSW' A
#
# COMPACT_ATOMS: atom_id res chain seq x y z
N SER A 1 -7.24 5.46 -5.82
CA SER A 1 -5.97 4.71 -5.75
C SER A 1 -6.26 3.22 -5.57
N PHE A 2 -6.41 2.44 -6.65
CA PHE A 2 -6.76 1.02 -6.54
C PHE A 2 -5.67 0.20 -5.82
N ALA A 3 -4.41 0.41 -6.16
CA ALA A 3 -3.27 -0.28 -5.56
C ALA A 3 -3.15 -0.09 -4.04
N VAL A 4 -3.22 1.16 -3.58
CA VAL A 4 -3.13 1.52 -2.14
C VAL A 4 -4.33 0.97 -1.37
N MET A 5 -5.54 1.04 -1.95
CA MET A 5 -6.75 0.50 -1.33
C MET A 5 -6.66 -1.02 -1.17
N SER A 6 -6.17 -1.74 -2.19
CA SER A 6 -5.98 -3.19 -2.13
C SER A 6 -4.97 -3.58 -1.05
N LEU A 7 -3.85 -2.85 -0.92
CA LEU A 7 -2.87 -3.07 0.14
C LEU A 7 -3.45 -2.79 1.53
N GLN A 8 -4.25 -1.73 1.68
CA GLN A 8 -4.96 -1.44 2.93
C GLN A 8 -5.98 -2.53 3.29
N ASN A 9 -6.59 -3.18 2.29
CA ASN A 9 -7.49 -4.32 2.48
C ASN A 9 -6.74 -5.66 2.73
N GLY A 10 -5.42 -5.65 2.86
CA GLY A 10 -4.62 -6.84 3.16
C GLY A 10 -4.25 -7.68 1.93
N VAL A 11 -4.45 -7.15 0.72
CA VAL A 11 -3.96 -7.80 -0.51
C VAL A 11 -2.45 -7.64 -0.58
N ASP A 12 -1.74 -8.76 -0.65
CA ASP A 12 -0.29 -8.83 -0.86
C ASP A 12 0.13 -8.10 -2.15
N LEU A 13 1.23 -7.33 -2.07
CA LEU A 13 1.93 -6.72 -3.20
C LEU A 13 2.14 -7.69 -4.37
N TYR A 14 2.43 -8.96 -4.11
CA TYR A 14 2.64 -9.98 -5.13
C TYR A 14 1.35 -10.29 -5.90
N THR A 15 0.24 -10.37 -5.17
CA THR A 15 -1.10 -10.56 -5.76
C THR A 15 -1.50 -9.34 -6.58
N LEU A 16 -1.19 -8.14 -6.08
CA LEU A 16 -1.44 -6.89 -6.76
C LEU A 16 -0.58 -6.74 -8.03
N SER A 17 0.70 -7.13 -7.96
CA SER A 17 1.63 -7.14 -9.09
C SER A 17 1.13 -8.07 -10.19
N LYS A 18 0.64 -9.27 -9.84
CA LYS A 18 -0.02 -10.17 -10.80
C LYS A 18 -1.31 -9.60 -11.37
N LEU A 19 -2.16 -9.01 -10.53
CA LEU A 19 -3.47 -8.46 -10.93
C LEU A 19 -3.33 -7.28 -11.90
N MET A 20 -2.28 -6.47 -11.73
CA MET A 20 -2.00 -5.34 -12.62
C MET A 20 -1.23 -5.74 -13.89
N GLY A 21 -0.92 -7.02 -14.09
CA GLY A 21 -0.22 -7.52 -15.28
C GLY A 21 1.22 -7.00 -15.43
N HIS A 22 1.74 -6.30 -14.42
CA HIS A 22 3.10 -5.78 -14.43
C HIS A 22 4.02 -6.85 -13.84
N SER A 23 4.84 -7.48 -14.69
CA SER A 23 5.92 -8.41 -14.27
C SER A 23 7.00 -7.76 -13.38
N SER A 24 6.88 -6.46 -13.09
CA SER A 24 7.84 -5.67 -12.32
C SER A 24 7.26 -5.29 -10.96
N VAL A 25 7.62 -6.07 -9.94
CA VAL A 25 7.41 -5.77 -8.50
C VAL A 25 8.01 -4.42 -8.10
N LYS A 26 8.95 -3.89 -8.90
CA LYS A 26 9.65 -2.62 -8.68
C LYS A 26 8.72 -1.41 -8.70
N MET A 27 7.65 -1.45 -9.51
CA MET A 27 6.60 -0.41 -9.46
C MET A 27 5.68 -0.60 -8.27
N THR A 28 5.59 -1.83 -7.76
CA THR A 28 4.74 -2.17 -6.62
C THR A 28 5.39 -1.79 -5.28
N GLU A 29 6.72 -1.85 -5.16
CA GLU A 29 7.48 -1.43 -3.95
C GLU A 29 7.19 0.01 -3.52
N ILE A 30 6.95 0.93 -4.47
CA ILE A 30 6.53 2.30 -4.15
C ILE A 30 5.20 2.33 -3.39
N TYR A 31 4.25 1.43 -3.70
CA TYR A 31 2.97 1.38 -3.00
C TYR A 31 3.11 0.89 -1.55
N ALA A 32 4.09 0.01 -1.27
CA ALA A 32 4.39 -0.40 0.10
C ALA A 32 4.86 0.80 0.95
N LYS A 33 5.78 1.61 0.40
CA LYS A 33 6.25 2.84 1.04
C LYS A 33 5.12 3.83 1.30
N VAL A 34 4.27 4.05 0.30
CA VAL A 34 3.12 4.96 0.43
C VAL A 34 2.17 4.48 1.53
N VAL A 35 1.88 3.18 1.61
CA VAL A 35 1.00 2.63 2.66
C VAL A 35 1.60 2.81 4.05
N ASP A 36 2.91 2.62 4.21
CA ASP A 36 3.63 2.77 5.48
C ASP A 36 3.65 4.23 5.95
N GLU A 37 3.93 5.17 5.03
CA GLU A 37 3.84 6.61 5.27
C GLU A 37 2.40 7.01 5.63
N THR A 38 1.40 6.47 4.91
CA THR A 38 -0.02 6.75 5.19
C THR A 38 -0.44 6.21 6.55
N LYS A 39 0.03 5.04 6.95
CA LYS A 39 -0.24 4.44 8.26
C LYS A 39 0.40 5.26 9.38
N THR A 40 1.64 5.67 9.19
CA THR A 40 2.36 6.51 10.16
C THR A 40 1.66 7.87 10.32
N ALA A 41 1.29 8.52 9.21
CA ALA A 41 0.53 9.76 9.24
C ALA A 41 -0.88 9.60 9.84
N ALA A 42 -1.53 8.44 9.66
CA ALA A 42 -2.81 8.13 10.28
C ALA A 42 -2.66 7.92 11.79
N MET A 43 -1.59 7.27 12.25
CA MET A 43 -1.27 7.14 13.66
C MET A 43 -0.93 8.49 14.30
N ASP A 44 -0.20 9.35 13.59
CA ASP A 44 0.15 10.70 14.04
C ASP A 44 -1.09 11.64 14.11
N LYS A 45 -2.11 11.36 13.29
CA LYS A 45 -3.40 12.04 13.32
C LYS A 45 -4.38 11.48 14.36
N LEU A 46 -4.09 10.37 15.02
CA LEU A 46 -4.94 9.90 16.11
C LEU A 46 -4.75 10.84 17.30
N PRO A 47 -5.80 11.55 17.75
CA PRO A 47 -5.69 12.35 18.96
C PRO A 47 -5.47 11.41 20.14
N SER A 48 -4.33 11.56 20.81
CA SER A 48 -4.12 10.99 22.12
C SER A 48 -5.10 11.66 23.08
N TRP A 49 -6.07 10.89 23.59
CA TRP A 49 -6.92 11.29 24.71
C TRP A 49 -6.15 11.20 26.02
#